data_AF-A0A7Y5NJF8-F1
#
_entry.id   AF-A0A7Y5NJF8-F1
#
_cell.length_a   1.000
_cell.length_b   1.000
_cell.length_c   1.000
_cell.angle_alpha   90.00
_cell.angle_beta   90.00
_cell.angle_gamma   90.00
#
_symmetry.space_group_name_H-M   'P 1'
#
loop_
_entity.id
_entity.type
_entity.pdbx_description
1 polymer ?
#
loop_
_entity_poly.entity_id
_entity_poly.type
_entity_poly.pdbx_seq_one_letter_code
_entity_poly.pdbx_strand_id
1 'polypeptide(L)'
;MRRFCAALGFSLLLGREGYGQSLAADAHATPHLKKQHAATQLIVHNKPFLMLGGELGNSSASDLNYMAPIWPKLKAMRLNTILVPVYW
;
A
#
# COMPACT_ATOMS: atom_id res chain seq x y z
N MET A 1 4.37 -27.94 62.09
CA MET A 1 5.10 -28.95 61.31
C MET A 1 4.49 -29.02 59.92
N ARG A 2 5.30 -28.82 58.86
CA ARG A 2 5.14 -29.30 57.45
C ARG A 2 3.84 -28.88 56.71
N ARG A 3 3.82 -28.28 55.51
CA ARG A 3 4.79 -27.89 54.48
C ARG A 3 4.06 -26.83 53.62
N PHE A 4 4.71 -25.71 53.32
CA PHE A 4 4.30 -24.82 52.22
C PHE A 4 4.56 -25.56 50.89
N CYS A 5 3.56 -25.59 50.01
CA CYS A 5 3.79 -25.91 48.60
C CYS A 5 3.05 -24.86 47.77
N ALA A 6 3.84 -24.01 47.11
CA ALA A 6 3.39 -22.95 46.23
C ALA A 6 2.88 -23.52 44.91
N ALA A 7 1.76 -22.97 44.44
CA ALA A 7 1.47 -22.85 43.01
C ALA A 7 0.64 -21.59 42.82
N LEU A 8 1.31 -20.48 42.50
CA LEU A 8 0.68 -19.28 41.96
C LEU A 8 0.09 -19.64 40.59
N GLY A 9 -1.20 -19.96 40.55
CA GLY A 9 -1.99 -19.89 39.33
C GLY A 9 -2.49 -18.46 39.14
N PHE A 10 -1.70 -17.63 38.47
CA PHE A 10 -2.07 -16.24 38.15
C PHE A 10 -3.26 -16.26 37.18
N SER A 11 -4.42 -15.84 37.67
CA SER A 11 -5.59 -15.56 36.85
C SER A 11 -5.28 -14.36 35.96
N LEU A 12 -5.19 -14.56 34.64
CA LEU A 12 -5.15 -13.47 33.67
C LEU A 12 -6.40 -13.52 32.78
N LEU A 13 -7.44 -12.83 33.25
CA LEU A 13 -8.43 -12.24 32.37
C LEU A 13 -7.80 -11.00 31.70
N LEU A 14 -8.21 -10.78 30.45
CA LEU A 14 -8.06 -9.56 29.63
C LEU A 14 -6.72 -9.37 28.90
N GLY A 15 -6.75 -9.79 27.64
CA GLY A 15 -5.79 -9.42 26.61
C GLY A 15 -6.15 -10.00 25.24
N ARG A 16 -7.44 -9.99 24.85
CA ARG A 16 -7.77 -9.97 23.41
C ARG A 16 -7.42 -8.57 22.92
N GLU A 17 -6.12 -8.30 22.83
CA GLU A 17 -5.60 -7.25 21.97
C GLU A 17 -6.20 -7.52 20.59
N GLY A 18 -7.01 -6.58 20.13
CA GLY A 18 -7.76 -6.71 18.90
C GLY A 18 -6.80 -7.06 17.77
N TYR A 19 -6.91 -8.29 17.27
CA TYR A 19 -6.81 -8.49 15.83
C TYR A 19 -7.93 -7.65 15.23
N GLY A 20 -7.68 -6.36 15.07
CA GLY A 20 -8.45 -5.47 14.23
C GLY A 20 -8.60 -6.24 12.93
N GLN A 21 -9.85 -6.50 12.56
CA GLN A 21 -10.17 -7.07 11.26
C GLN A 21 -9.32 -6.29 10.26
N SER A 22 -8.45 -6.99 9.54
CA SER A 22 -7.87 -6.42 8.33
C SER A 22 -9.06 -6.23 7.41
N LEU A 23 -9.68 -5.04 7.48
CA LEU A 23 -10.63 -4.60 6.50
C LEU A 23 -9.84 -4.69 5.20
N ALA A 24 -10.23 -5.65 4.35
CA ALA A 24 -9.67 -5.75 3.02
C ALA A 24 -9.65 -4.32 2.46
N ALA A 25 -8.46 -3.85 2.11
CA ALA A 25 -8.28 -2.52 1.56
C ALA A 25 -9.26 -2.37 0.40
N ASP A 26 -10.23 -1.47 0.55
CA ASP A 26 -11.25 -1.27 -0.46
C ASP A 26 -10.56 -0.81 -1.75
N ALA A 27 -10.56 -1.68 -2.75
CA ALA A 27 -9.97 -1.41 -4.06
C ALA A 27 -10.71 -0.26 -4.77
N HIS A 28 -11.91 0.10 -4.31
CA HIS A 28 -12.71 1.19 -4.85
C HIS A 28 -12.55 2.51 -4.09
N ALA A 29 -11.75 2.55 -3.01
CA ALA A 29 -11.50 3.78 -2.28
C ALA A 29 -10.76 4.80 -3.16
N THR A 30 -11.34 6.00 -3.30
CA THR A 30 -10.75 7.09 -4.07
C THR A 30 -9.35 7.44 -3.56
N PRO A 31 -8.32 7.44 -4.43
CA PRO A 31 -6.98 7.88 -4.06
C PRO A 31 -6.97 9.32 -3.53
N HIS A 32 -6.22 9.58 -2.46
CA HIS A 32 -6.19 10.90 -1.83
C HIS A 32 -4.87 11.17 -1.11
N LEU A 33 -4.59 12.45 -0.86
CA LEU A 33 -3.48 12.87 -0.02
C LEU A 33 -3.92 12.94 1.44
N LYS A 34 -3.16 12.29 2.33
CA LYS A 34 -3.37 12.31 3.77
C LYS A 34 -2.16 12.92 4.46
N LYS A 35 -2.38 13.94 5.29
CA LYS A 35 -1.35 14.47 6.20
C LYS A 35 -1.20 13.54 7.41
N GLN A 36 0.03 13.18 7.75
CA GLN A 36 0.40 12.46 8.96
C GLN A 36 1.58 13.16 9.63
N HIS A 37 1.32 13.77 10.79
CA HIS A 37 2.28 14.67 11.47
C HIS A 37 2.80 15.75 10.50
N ALA A 38 4.11 15.76 10.23
CA ALA A 38 4.77 16.71 9.33
C ALA A 38 4.80 16.26 7.86
N ALA A 39 4.38 15.03 7.53
CA ALA A 39 4.46 14.47 6.18
C ALA A 39 3.09 14.40 5.50
N THR A 40 3.08 14.40 4.16
CA THR A 40 1.89 14.11 3.34
C THR A 40 2.14 12.83 2.56
N GLN A 41 1.18 11.91 2.58
CA GLN A 41 1.26 10.62 1.89
C GLN A 41 0.14 10.49 0.87
N LEU A 42 0.44 9.88 -0.26
CA LEU A 42 -0.58 9.38 -1.17
C LEU A 42 -1.15 8.07 -0.62
N ILE A 43 -2.47 8.01 -0.51
CA ILE A 43 -3.21 6.82 -0.09
C ILE A 43 -3.90 6.24 -1.34
N VAL A 44 -3.64 4.96 -1.63
CA VAL A 44 -4.28 4.20 -2.72
C VAL A 44 -4.82 2.91 -2.13
N HIS A 45 -6.08 2.58 -2.39
CA HIS A 45 -6.77 1.44 -1.77
C HIS A 45 -6.61 1.43 -0.25
N ASN A 46 -6.82 2.57 0.40
CA ASN A 46 -6.67 2.75 1.86
C ASN A 46 -5.28 2.39 2.44
N LYS A 47 -4.23 2.36 1.63
CA LYS A 47 -2.85 2.10 2.06
C LYS A 47 -1.90 3.22 1.61
N PRO A 48 -0.88 3.58 2.42
CA PRO A 48 0.19 4.44 1.96
C PRO A 48 0.85 3.86 0.70
N PHE A 49 1.01 4.68 -0.32
CA PHE A 49 1.54 4.29 -1.62
C PHE A 49 2.73 5.17 -2.01
N LEU A 50 3.83 4.54 -2.39
CA LEU A 50 5.00 5.21 -2.95
C LEU A 50 5.00 5.04 -4.47
N MET A 51 4.95 6.12 -5.21
CA MET A 51 5.10 6.10 -6.67
C MET A 51 6.56 5.81 -7.05
N LEU A 52 6.78 4.65 -7.66
CA LEU A 52 7.97 4.37 -8.46
C LEU A 52 7.56 4.65 -9.91
N GLY A 53 7.65 5.93 -10.27
CA GLY A 53 7.11 6.49 -11.50
C GLY A 53 8.10 6.46 -12.67
N GLY A 54 7.56 6.30 -13.87
CA GLY A 54 8.24 6.65 -15.12
C GLY A 54 7.28 7.41 -16.03
N GLU A 55 7.83 8.25 -16.90
CA GLU A 55 7.06 9.11 -17.81
C GLU A 55 7.32 8.71 -19.26
N LEU A 56 6.27 8.72 -20.07
CA LEU A 56 6.39 8.53 -21.51
C LEU A 56 6.85 9.83 -22.20
N GLY A 57 7.51 9.70 -23.35
CA GLY A 57 7.73 10.86 -24.20
C GLY A 57 6.40 11.49 -24.66
N ASN A 58 6.42 12.79 -24.94
CA ASN A 58 5.20 13.56 -25.26
C ASN A 58 4.30 12.86 -26.28
N SER A 59 4.86 12.30 -27.36
CA SER A 59 4.12 11.66 -28.45
C SER A 59 4.05 10.14 -28.36
N SER A 60 4.36 9.57 -27.20
CA SER A 60 4.56 8.13 -27.05
C SER A 60 3.32 7.34 -26.60
N ALA A 61 2.17 8.01 -26.44
CA ALA A 61 0.90 7.41 -26.00
C ALA A 61 -0.19 7.41 -27.09
N SER A 62 0.19 7.42 -28.36
CA SER A 62 -0.74 7.57 -29.50
C SER A 62 -1.64 6.36 -29.72
N ASP A 63 -1.12 5.15 -29.54
CA ASP A 63 -1.83 3.90 -29.85
C ASP A 63 -1.16 2.67 -29.21
N LEU A 64 -1.87 1.54 -29.27
CA LEU A 64 -1.41 0.27 -28.70
C LEU A 64 -0.17 -0.31 -29.40
N ASN A 65 -0.02 -0.11 -30.72
CA ASN A 65 1.11 -0.63 -31.47
C ASN A 65 2.40 0.11 -31.10
N TYR A 66 2.31 1.43 -30.92
CA TYR A 66 3.42 2.25 -30.45
C TYR A 66 3.87 1.85 -29.04
N MET A 67 2.91 1.51 -28.17
CA MET A 67 3.21 1.10 -26.79
C MET A 67 3.74 -0.34 -26.67
N ALA A 68 3.49 -1.21 -27.64
CA ALA A 68 3.91 -2.62 -27.61
C ALA A 68 5.41 -2.82 -27.26
N PRO A 69 6.38 -2.11 -27.88
CA PRO A 69 7.80 -2.22 -27.50
C PRO A 69 8.17 -1.46 -26.21
N ILE A 70 7.30 -0.62 -25.67
CA ILE A 70 7.57 0.20 -24.48
C ILE A 70 7.20 -0.56 -23.19
N TRP A 71 6.10 -1.31 -23.19
CA TRP A 71 5.67 -2.08 -22.01
C TRP A 71 6.76 -2.98 -21.41
N PRO A 72 7.55 -3.75 -22.19
CA PRO A 72 8.61 -4.58 -21.63
C PRO A 72 9.69 -3.75 -20.91
N LYS A 73 9.99 -2.55 -21.41
CA LYS A 73 10.98 -1.65 -20.79
C LYS A 73 10.48 -1.12 -19.45
N LEU A 74 9.22 -0.67 -19.39
CA LEU A 74 8.58 -0.21 -18.15
C LEU A 74 8.55 -1.32 -17.10
N LYS A 75 8.26 -2.55 -17.52
CA LYS A 75 8.27 -3.74 -16.66
C LYS A 75 9.67 -4.08 -16.15
N ALA A 76 10.68 -4.01 -17.00
CA ALA A 76 12.08 -4.25 -16.64
C ALA A 76 12.60 -3.25 -15.60
N MET A 77 12.12 -2.00 -15.65
CA MET A 77 12.41 -0.96 -14.65
C MET A 77 11.68 -1.15 -13.31
N ARG A 78 10.73 -2.10 -13.22
CA ARG A 78 9.93 -2.40 -12.02
C ARG A 78 9.13 -1.19 -11.50
N LEU A 79 8.63 -0.37 -12.43
CA LEU A 79 7.75 0.76 -12.10
C LEU A 79 6.39 0.26 -11.61
N ASN A 80 5.76 1.03 -10.71
CA ASN A 80 4.40 0.80 -10.25
C ASN A 80 3.41 1.88 -10.73
N THR A 81 3.93 2.94 -11.34
CA THR A 81 3.17 4.09 -11.82
C THR A 81 3.76 4.57 -13.15
N ILE A 82 2.91 4.91 -14.11
CA ILE A 82 3.34 5.46 -15.41
C ILE A 82 2.56 6.75 -15.65
N LEU A 83 3.27 7.82 -16.01
CA LEU A 83 2.69 9.09 -16.43
C LEU A 83 2.54 9.06 -17.95
N VAL A 84 1.30 9.22 -18.41
CA VAL A 84 0.89 9.10 -19.82
C VAL A 84 0.28 10.42 -20.28
N PRO A 85 0.76 11.04 -21.37
CA PRO A 85 0.17 12.25 -21.89
C PRO A 85 -1.23 11.99 -22.46
N VAL A 86 -2.17 12.87 -22.13
CA VAL A 86 -3.51 12.95 -22.73
C VAL A 86 -3.66 14.34 -23.32
N TYR A 87 -3.96 14.41 -24.61
CA TYR A 87 -4.16 15.67 -25.32
C TYR A 87 -5.61 16.13 -25.19
N TRP A 88 -5.82 17.45 -25.28
CA TRP A 88 -7.16 18.08 -25.24
C TRP A 88 -7.99 17.66 -26.45
#